data_AF-A0A1C0A7W3-F1
#
_entry.id   AF-A0A1C0A7W3-F1
#
_cell.length_a   1.000
_cell.length_b   1.000
_cell.length_c   1.000
_cell.angle_alpha   90.00
_cell.angle_beta   90.00
_cell.angle_gamma   90.00
#
_symmetry.space_group_name_H-M   'P 1'
#
loop_
_entity.id
_entity.type
_entity.pdbx_description
1 polymer ?
#
loop_
_entity_poly.entity_id
_entity_poly.type
_entity_poly.pdbx_seq_one_letter_code
_entity_poly.pdbx_strand_id
1 'polypeptide(L)'
;MIIKEDEWGNEVEVPDWKLVYANEYSIGSNEYYNAAVNGLRPEESFEIYSFEYNKEKKFKYNDEEYKIIRTQGKGEKIVLIGEKVAGDG
;
A
#
# COMPACT_ATOMS: atom_id res chain seq x y z
N MET A 1 11.73 -8.03 -4.67
CA MET A 1 11.18 -9.37 -4.94
C MET A 1 12.28 -10.35 -4.67
N ILE A 2 11.96 -11.45 -3.99
CA ILE A 2 12.89 -12.56 -3.79
C ILE A 2 12.33 -13.79 -4.49
N ILE A 3 13.18 -14.51 -5.22
CA ILE A 3 12.82 -15.79 -5.81
C ILE A 3 13.06 -16.85 -4.73
N LYS A 4 12.02 -17.60 -4.38
CA LYS A 4 12.13 -18.78 -3.51
C LYS A 4 11.74 -20.03 -4.28
N GLU A 5 12.41 -21.13 -4.00
CA GLU A 5 12.03 -22.44 -4.52
C GLU A 5 10.96 -23.05 -3.60
N ASP A 6 9.84 -23.49 -4.16
CA ASP A 6 8.80 -24.24 -3.43
C ASP A 6 9.19 -25.71 -3.23
N GLU A 7 8.35 -26.49 -2.54
CA GLU A 7 8.61 -27.91 -2.26
C GLU A 7 8.66 -28.79 -3.52
N TRP A 8 8.28 -28.26 -4.68
CA TRP A 8 8.24 -28.94 -5.97
C TRP A 8 9.33 -28.45 -6.94
N GLY A 9 10.22 -27.56 -6.50
CA GLY A 9 11.32 -27.04 -7.32
C GLY A 9 10.93 -25.88 -8.23
N ASN A 10 9.75 -25.26 -8.03
CA ASN A 10 9.35 -24.10 -8.82
C ASN A 10 9.84 -22.80 -8.18
N GLU A 11 10.26 -21.86 -9.03
CA GLU A 11 10.53 -20.49 -8.63
C GLU A 11 9.22 -19.74 -8.35
N VAL A 12 9.02 -19.34 -7.09
CA VAL A 12 7.90 -18.52 -6.64
C VAL A 12 8.42 -17.11 -6.33
N GLU A 13 7.81 -16.11 -6.97
CA GLU A 13 8.05 -14.70 -6.65
C GLU A 13 7.39 -14.34 -5.32
N VAL A 14 8.19 -14.04 -4.30
CA VAL A 14 7.68 -13.59 -3.01
C VAL A 14 7.86 -12.07 -2.88
N PRO A 15 6.82 -11.34 -2.46
CA PRO A 15 6.95 -9.92 -2.16
C PRO A 15 7.99 -9.74 -1.04
N ASP A 16 8.90 -8.80 -1.25
CA ASP A 16 9.90 -8.41 -0.27
C ASP A 16 9.38 -7.18 0.47
N TRP A 17 9.19 -7.28 1.78
CA TRP A 17 8.60 -6.24 2.60
C TRP A 17 9.67 -5.47 3.36
N LYS A 18 9.63 -4.14 3.26
CA LYS A 18 10.51 -3.24 4.01
C LYS A 18 9.70 -2.50 5.08
N LEU A 19 10.22 -2.48 6.30
CA LEU A 19 9.71 -1.62 7.37
C LEU A 19 10.21 -0.19 7.16
N VAL A 20 9.29 0.77 7.24
CA VAL A 20 9.54 2.20 7.09
C VAL A 20 8.83 2.96 8.21
N TYR A 21 9.29 4.17 8.52
CA TYR A 21 8.57 5.03 9.46
C TYR A 21 7.40 5.69 8.76
N ALA A 22 6.23 5.64 9.41
CA ALA A 22 5.00 6.18 8.87
C ALA A 22 4.23 6.94 9.96
N ASN A 23 3.61 8.05 9.56
CA ASN A 23 2.59 8.71 10.36
C ASN A 23 1.22 8.33 9.83
N GLU A 24 0.30 7.96 10.72
CA GLU A 24 -1.10 7.79 10.35
C GLU A 24 -1.65 9.11 9.81
N TYR A 25 -2.30 9.04 8.65
CA TYR A 25 -2.85 10.20 7.96
C TYR A 25 -4.36 10.03 7.84
N SER A 26 -5.12 11.11 8.04
CA SER A 26 -6.57 11.05 7.95
C SER A 26 -7.03 11.16 6.50
N ILE A 27 -7.96 10.29 6.12
CA ILE A 27 -8.60 10.33 4.81
C ILE A 27 -9.69 11.41 4.85
N GLY A 28 -9.54 12.46 4.03
CA GLY A 28 -10.52 13.54 3.97
C GLY A 28 -11.81 13.10 3.27
N SER A 29 -12.95 13.71 3.63
CA SER A 29 -14.25 13.38 3.04
C SER A 29 -14.26 13.47 1.51
N ASN A 30 -13.58 14.46 0.94
CA ASN A 30 -13.46 14.61 -0.52
C ASN A 30 -12.74 13.42 -1.18
N GLU A 31 -11.75 12.83 -0.52
CA GLU A 31 -11.01 11.67 -1.05
C GLU A 31 -11.85 10.41 -0.98
N TYR A 32 -12.60 10.25 0.11
CA TYR A 32 -13.58 9.18 0.26
C TYR A 32 -14.65 9.22 -0.83
N TYR A 33 -15.27 10.39 -1.06
CA TYR A 33 -16.29 10.55 -2.11
C TYR A 33 -15.71 10.34 -3.51
N ASN A 34 -14.57 10.93 -3.84
CA ASN A 34 -13.95 10.78 -5.17
C ASN A 34 -13.54 9.33 -5.46
N ALA A 35 -13.03 8.60 -4.45
CA ALA A 35 -12.68 7.20 -4.60
C ALA A 35 -13.93 6.32 -4.76
N ALA A 36 -14.98 6.57 -3.97
CA ALA A 36 -16.24 5.83 -4.04
C ALA A 36 -16.92 5.94 -5.42
N VAL A 37 -16.86 7.11 -6.07
CA VAL A 37 -17.36 7.31 -7.44
C VAL A 37 -16.63 6.40 -8.46
N ASN A 38 -15.37 6.06 -8.20
CA ASN A 38 -14.56 5.18 -9.03
C ASN A 38 -14.58 3.72 -8.54
N GLY A 39 -15.46 3.37 -7.60
CA GLY A 39 -15.56 2.02 -7.02
C GLY A 39 -14.43 1.65 -6.05
N LEU A 40 -13.58 2.61 -5.68
CA LEU A 40 -12.47 2.41 -4.75
C LEU A 40 -12.91 2.77 -3.33
N ARG A 41 -12.41 2.02 -2.33
CA ARG A 41 -12.68 2.29 -0.91
C ARG A 41 -11.38 2.57 -0.18
N PRO A 42 -11.02 3.84 0.03
CA PRO A 42 -9.89 4.20 0.86
C PRO A 42 -10.19 3.77 2.30
N GLU A 43 -9.35 2.92 2.87
CA GLU A 43 -9.51 2.43 4.25
C GLU A 43 -8.41 2.99 5.15
N GLU A 44 -7.16 2.95 4.69
CA GLU A 44 -6.00 3.40 5.48
C GLU A 44 -5.12 4.36 4.67
N SER A 45 -4.53 5.34 5.35
CA SER A 45 -3.55 6.22 4.73
C SER A 45 -2.39 6.59 5.64
N PHE A 46 -1.19 6.67 5.06
CA PHE A 46 0.05 6.88 5.80
C PHE A 46 0.94 7.90 5.10
N GLU A 47 1.51 8.82 5.87
CA GLU A 47 2.55 9.73 5.42
C GLU A 47 3.93 9.13 5.73
N ILE A 48 4.76 8.96 4.70
CA ILE A 48 6.14 8.47 4.81
C ILE A 48 7.11 9.47 4.15
N TYR A 49 8.40 9.28 4.37
CA TYR A 49 9.41 10.03 3.61
C TYR A 49 9.45 9.55 2.16
N SER A 50 9.50 10.50 1.22
CA SER A 50 9.45 10.20 -0.21
C SER A 50 10.64 9.38 -0.71
N PHE A 51 11.80 9.48 -0.06
CA PHE A 51 12.98 8.67 -0.38
C PHE A 51 12.84 7.20 0.05
N GLU A 52 11.90 6.88 0.94
CA GLU A 52 11.64 5.49 1.33
C GLU A 52 10.68 4.78 0.37
N TYR A 53 9.93 5.55 -0.43
CA TYR A 53 8.95 5.05 -1.40
C TYR A 53 9.58 4.75 -2.76
N ASN A 54 9.53 3.49 -3.19
CA ASN A 54 10.03 3.02 -4.48
C ASN A 54 8.90 2.54 -5.41
N LYS A 55 7.76 3.25 -5.41
CA LYS A 55 6.59 2.94 -6.26
C LYS A 55 6.01 1.54 -5.99
N GLU A 56 6.08 1.11 -4.74
CA GLU A 56 5.45 -0.12 -4.27
C GLU A 56 3.94 -0.07 -4.56
N LYS A 57 3.34 -1.23 -4.82
CA LYS A 57 1.91 -1.34 -5.15
C LYS A 57 1.04 -1.64 -3.93
N LYS A 58 1.66 -2.02 -2.82
CA LYS A 58 0.99 -2.44 -1.59
C LYS A 58 1.78 -1.97 -0.37
N PHE A 59 1.09 -1.79 0.74
CA PHE A 59 1.67 -1.70 2.08
C PHE A 59 0.96 -2.66 3.01
N LYS A 60 1.60 -2.99 4.13
CA LYS A 60 1.05 -3.88 5.15
C LYS A 60 0.98 -3.12 6.48
N TYR A 61 -0.16 -3.22 7.15
CA TYR A 61 -0.39 -2.61 8.46
C TYR A 61 -1.23 -3.55 9.32
N ASN A 62 -0.85 -3.79 10.58
CA ASN A 62 -1.54 -4.72 11.50
C ASN A 62 -1.87 -6.10 10.90
N ASP A 63 -0.91 -6.68 10.19
CA ASP A 63 -1.07 -7.95 9.46
C ASP A 63 -2.03 -7.96 8.27
N GLU A 64 -2.61 -6.81 7.92
CA GLU A 64 -3.49 -6.64 6.76
C GLU A 64 -2.75 -6.00 5.58
N GLU A 65 -3.00 -6.50 4.37
CA GLU A 65 -2.47 -5.94 3.12
C GLU A 65 -3.44 -4.92 2.52
N TYR A 66 -2.88 -3.78 2.13
CA TYR A 66 -3.60 -2.73 1.43
C TYR A 66 -2.94 -2.49 0.08
N LYS A 67 -3.76 -2.37 -0.96
CA LYS A 67 -3.32 -1.96 -2.29
C LYS A 67 -3.29 -0.44 -2.36
N ILE A 68 -2.16 0.12 -2.75
CA ILE A 68 -2.00 1.56 -2.94
C ILE A 68 -2.82 1.97 -4.17
N ILE A 69 -3.91 2.68 -3.93
CA ILE A 69 -4.80 3.19 -4.98
C ILE A 69 -4.43 4.61 -5.40
N ARG A 70 -3.74 5.34 -4.51
CA ARG A 70 -3.32 6.71 -4.78
C ARG A 70 -2.13 7.08 -3.92
N THR A 71 -1.29 7.95 -4.46
CA THR A 71 -0.24 8.64 -3.70
C THR A 71 -0.39 10.14 -3.87
N GLN A 72 -0.17 10.90 -2.81
CA GLN A 72 -0.22 12.36 -2.83
C GLN A 72 1.02 12.93 -2.14
N GLY A 73 1.73 13.84 -2.79
CA GLY A 73 2.87 14.49 -2.17
C GLY A 73 3.71 15.26 -3.18
N LYS A 74 4.34 16.33 -2.68
CA LYS A 74 5.41 17.05 -3.39
C LYS A 74 6.49 17.35 -2.35
N GLY A 75 7.73 16.90 -2.60
CA GLY A 75 8.87 17.16 -1.73
C GLY A 75 9.29 15.97 -0.86
N GLU A 76 9.58 16.23 0.41
CA GLU A 76 10.22 15.28 1.33
C GLU A 76 9.27 14.18 1.84
N LYS A 77 7.97 14.39 1.74
CA LYS A 77 6.95 13.47 2.23
C LYS A 77 5.96 13.09 1.15
N ILE A 78 5.42 11.89 1.29
CA ILE A 78 4.39 11.33 0.42
C ILE A 78 3.34 10.60 1.27
N VAL A 79 2.08 10.81 0.94
CA VAL A 79 0.93 10.13 1.51
C VAL A 79 0.57 8.97 0.61
N LEU A 80 0.53 7.77 1.16
CA LEU A 80 0.03 6.56 0.54
C LEU A 80 -1.42 6.35 0.99
N ILE A 81 -2.32 6.13 0.03
CA ILE A 81 -3.73 5.84 0.31
C ILE A 81 -4.03 4.44 -0.19
N GLY A 82 -4.49 3.57 0.71
CA GLY A 82 -4.72 2.16 0.46
C GLY A 82 -6.20 1.77 0.51
N GLU A 83 -6.57 0.82 -0.35
CA GLU A 83 -7.78 0.02 -0.19
C GLU A 83 -7.41 -1.35 0.36
N LYS A 84 -8.23 -1.91 1.25
CA LYS A 84 -7.99 -3.26 1.77
C LYS A 84 -8.09 -4.26 0.64
N VAL A 85 -7.10 -5.14 0.54
CA VAL A 85 -7.19 -6.26 -0.39
C VAL A 85 -8.17 -7.25 0.22
N ALA A 86 -9.39 -7.34 -0.33
CA ALA A 86 -10.26 -8.46 -0.05
C ALA A 86 -9.50 -9.71 -0.48
N GLY A 87 -9.16 -10.59 0.47
CA GLY A 87 -8.65 -11.90 0.13
C GLY A 87 -9.72 -12.57 -0.72
N ASP A 88 -9.41 -12.85 -1.99
CA ASP A 88 -10.22 -13.74 -2.81
C ASP A 88 -10.30 -15.07 -2.04
N GLY A 89 -11.45 -15.32 -1.43
CA GLY A 89 -11.78 -16.57 -0.75
C GLY A 89 -12.12 -17.69 -1.72
#